data_AF-A0A929J5F1-F1
#
_entry.id   AF-A0A929J5F1-F1
#
_cell.length_a   1.000
_cell.length_b   1.000
_cell.length_c   1.000
_cell.angle_alpha   90.00
_cell.angle_beta   90.00
_cell.angle_gamma   90.00
#
_symmetry.space_group_name_H-M   'P 1'
#
loop_
_entity.id
_entity.type
_entity.pdbx_description
1 polymer ?
#
loop_
_entity_poly.entity_id
_entity_poly.type
_entity_poly.pdbx_seq_one_letter_code
_entity_poly.pdbx_strand_id
1 'polypeptide(L)' 'MKNHRNCPQLCPCESGESFKLCCQPYLERRRNPATAETLMRSRYSAFTLLDETYLRYSWHPDT' A
#
# COMPACT_ATOMS: atom_id res chain seq x y z
N MET A 1 -8.21 2.51 24.73
CA MET A 1 -8.07 3.88 24.18
C MET A 1 -6.68 4.06 23.59
N LYS A 2 -6.50 4.10 22.25
CA LYS A 2 -5.24 4.57 21.64
C LYS A 2 -5.54 5.89 20.92
N ASN A 3 -5.22 6.99 21.59
CA ASN A 3 -5.26 8.34 21.04
C ASN A 3 -4.12 8.50 20.01
N HIS A 4 -4.45 8.63 18.73
CA HIS A 4 -3.52 9.10 17.71
C HIS A 4 -4.06 10.35 17.03
N ARG A 5 -4.10 11.46 17.79
CA ARG A 5 -4.30 12.78 17.20
C ARG A 5 -2.96 13.21 16.61
N ASN A 6 -2.82 13.05 15.29
CA ASN A 6 -1.79 13.61 14.41
C ASN A 6 -0.47 12.85 14.17
N CYS A 7 -0.46 11.51 14.22
CA CYS A 7 0.65 10.73 13.63
C CYS A 7 0.41 10.61 12.11
N PRO A 8 1.41 10.83 11.23
CA PRO A 8 1.26 10.49 9.82
C PRO A 8 0.79 9.04 9.77
N GLN A 9 -0.38 8.78 9.18
CA GLN A 9 -1.01 7.46 9.21
C GLN A 9 0.02 6.42 8.79
N LEU A 10 0.43 5.56 9.74
CA LEU A 10 1.43 4.53 9.47
C LEU A 10 0.91 3.63 8.37
N CYS A 11 1.83 3.11 7.56
CA CYS A 11 1.46 2.24 6.48
C CYS A 11 0.84 0.94 7.03
N PRO A 12 -0.31 0.49 6.49
CA PRO A 12 -0.92 -0.77 6.93
C PRO A 12 0.00 -1.98 6.78
N CYS A 13 0.97 -1.96 5.86
CA CYS A 13 1.94 -3.05 5.67
C CYS A 13 2.99 -3.22 6.79
N GLU A 14 2.82 -2.52 7.92
CA GLU A 14 3.65 -2.66 9.13
C GLU A 14 5.15 -2.41 8.89
N SER A 15 5.51 -1.67 7.84
CA SER A 15 6.89 -1.29 7.55
C SER A 15 7.51 -0.35 8.59
N GLY A 16 6.70 0.24 9.48
CA GLY A 16 7.12 1.31 10.38
C GLY A 16 7.20 2.69 9.72
N GLU A 17 6.98 2.78 8.41
CA GLU A 17 6.97 4.04 7.67
C GLU A 17 5.58 4.67 7.58
N SER A 18 5.52 5.97 7.31
CA SER A 18 4.26 6.64 6.96
C SER A 18 3.70 6.12 5.64
N PHE A 19 2.37 6.03 5.54
CA PHE A 19 1.68 5.59 4.33
C PHE A 19 2.12 6.37 3.07
N LYS A 20 2.30 7.70 3.22
CA LYS A 20 2.76 8.62 2.17
C LYS A 20 4.10 8.26 1.54
N LEU A 21 5.03 7.73 2.34
CA LEU A 21 6.37 7.37 1.91
C LEU A 21 6.49 5.88 1.54
N CYS A 22 5.56 5.06 2.02
CA CYS A 22 5.60 3.62 1.83
C CYS A 22 4.69 3.16 0.68
N CYS A 23 3.41 2.83 0.95
CA CYS A 23 2.54 2.20 -0.05
C CYS A 23 1.77 3.19 -0.94
N GLN A 24 1.55 4.43 -0.49
CA GLN A 24 0.74 5.41 -1.23
C GLN A 24 1.24 5.69 -2.66
N PRO A 25 2.55 5.87 -2.94
CA PRO A 25 3.02 6.13 -4.30
C PRO A 25 2.74 4.97 -5.27
N TYR A 26 2.68 3.73 -4.77
CA TYR A 26 2.34 2.55 -5.58
C TYR A 26 0.84 2.48 -5.83
N LEU A 27 0.01 2.68 -4.80
CA LEU A 27 -1.46 2.68 -4.92
C LEU A 27 -1.94 3.75 -5.91
N GLU A 28 -1.33 4.94 -5.88
CA GLU A 28 -1.60 6.04 -6.82
C GLU A 28 -0.91 5.86 -8.18
N ARG A 29 -0.20 4.75 -8.40
CA ARG A 29 0.53 4.42 -9.64
C ARG A 29 1.58 5.48 -10.05
N ARG A 30 2.04 6.28 -9.09
CA ARG A 30 3.13 7.25 -9.28
C ARG A 30 4.50 6.57 -9.32
N ARG A 31 4.60 5.35 -8.78
CA ARG A 31 5.80 4.51 -8.82
C ARG A 31 5.41 3.06 -9.04
N ASN A 32 6.26 2.32 -9.75
CA ASN A 32 6.14 0.86 -9.85
C ASN A 32 6.98 0.18 -8.75
N PRO A 33 6.47 -0.89 -8.13
CA PRO A 33 7.24 -1.66 -7.16
C PRO A 33 8.43 -2.32 -7.86
N ALA A 34 9.64 -2.10 -7.33
CA ALA A 34 10.88 -2.62 -7.92
C ALA A 34 11.16 -4.08 -7.54
N THR A 35 10.55 -4.58 -6.46
CA THR A 35 10.72 -5.95 -5.98
C THR A 35 9.36 -6.61 -5.72
N ALA A 36 9.34 -7.94 -5.76
CA ALA A 36 8.16 -8.72 -5.43
C ALA A 36 7.66 -8.42 -4.00
N GLU A 37 8.57 -8.19 -3.05
CA GLU A 37 8.21 -7.83 -1.67
C GLU A 37 7.47 -6.48 -1.63
N THR A 38 7.98 -5.45 -2.33
CA THR A 38 7.31 -4.14 -2.40
C THR A 38 5.92 -4.27 -3.02
N LEU A 39 5.79 -5.08 -4.08
CA LEU A 39 4.50 -5.38 -4.70
C LEU A 39 3.55 -6.05 -3.70
N MET A 40 3.99 -7.08 -2.97
CA MET A 40 3.15 -7.79 -1.99
C MET A 40 2.68 -6.85 -0.87
N ARG A 41 3.57 -6.03 -0.31
CA ARG A 41 3.23 -5.05 0.73
C ARG A 41 2.22 -4.00 0.23
N SER A 42 2.36 -3.54 -1.02
CA SER A 42 1.41 -2.61 -1.62
C SER A 42 0.03 -3.26 -1.83
N ARG A 43 -0.02 -4.52 -2.30
CA ARG A 43 -1.27 -5.28 -2.46
C ARG A 43 -1.97 -5.53 -1.13
N TYR A 44 -1.22 -5.86 -0.08
CA TYR A 44 -1.77 -5.97 1.27
C TYR A 44 -2.37 -4.64 1.74
N SER A 45 -1.65 -3.53 1.58
CA SER A 45 -2.17 -2.20 1.95
C SER A 45 -3.44 -1.85 1.18
N ALA A 46 -3.49 -2.11 -0.13
CA ALA A 46 -4.69 -1.91 -0.92
C ALA A 46 -5.87 -2.78 -0.45
N PHE A 47 -5.62 -4.03 -0.06
CA PHE A 47 -6.65 -4.89 0.55
C PHE A 47 -7.21 -4.29 1.85
N THR A 48 -6.34 -3.82 2.76
CA THR A 48 -6.79 -3.19 4.03
C THR A 48 -7.59 -1.90 3.81
N LEU A 49 -7.32 -1.20 2.71
CA LEU A 49 -7.98 0.05 2.32
C LEU A 49 -9.19 -0.16 1.40
N LEU A 50 -9.51 -1.42 1.05
CA LEU A 50 -10.57 -1.79 0.11
C LEU A 50 -10.40 -1.16 -1.29
N ASP A 51 -9.15 -0.96 -1.73
CA ASP A 51 -8.82 -0.47 -3.07
C ASP A 51 -8.79 -1.63 -4.08
N GLU A 52 -9.98 -2.05 -4.51
CA GLU A 52 -10.17 -3.09 -5.52
C GLU A 52 -9.51 -2.72 -6.87
N THR A 53 -9.45 -1.43 -7.17
CA THR A 53 -8.93 -0.92 -8.44
C THR A 53 -7.42 -1.15 -8.54
N TYR A 54 -6.68 -0.91 -7.47
CA TYR A 54 -5.26 -1.23 -7.43
C TYR A 54 -5.01 -2.74 -7.42
N LEU A 55 -5.81 -3.50 -6.68
CA LEU A 55 -5.67 -4.96 -6.62
C LEU A 55 -5.75 -5.59 -8.01
N ARG A 56 -6.80 -5.28 -8.79
CA ARG A 56 -6.96 -5.78 -10.15
C ARG A 56 -5.85 -5.31 -11.09
N TYR A 57 -5.46 -4.04 -10.99
CA TYR A 57 -4.37 -3.50 -11.81
C TYR A 57 -3.03 -4.24 -11.59
N SER A 58 -2.79 -4.69 -10.37
CA SER A 58 -1.54 -5.34 -9.96
C SER A 58 -1.46 -6.84 -10.24
N TRP A 59 -2.50 -7.42 -10.86
CA TRP A 59 -2.50 -8.83 -11.25
C TRP A 59 -1.69 -9.07 -12.52
N HIS A 60 -1.29 -10.31 -12.73
CA HIS A 60 -0.73 -10.70 -14.02
C HIS A 60 -1.86 -10.58 -15.07
N PRO A 61 -1.58 -10.09 -16.30
CA PRO A 61 -2.62 -9.93 -17.33
C PRO A 61 -3.35 -11.24 -17.68
N ASP A 62 -2.72 -12.38 -17.44
CA ASP A 62 -3.30 -13.72 -17.68
C ASP A 62 -4.05 -14.28 -16.45
N THR A 63 -4.34 -13.46 -15.43
CA THR A 63 -5.14 -13.83 -14.25
C THR A 63 -6.61 -13.49 -14.46
#